data_AF-A0A838VIW9-F1
#
_entry.id   AF-A0A838VIW9-F1
#
_cell.length_a   1.000
_cell.length_b   1.000
_cell.length_c   1.000
_cell.angle_alpha   90.00
_cell.angle_beta   90.00
_cell.angle_gamma   90.00
#
_symmetry.space_group_name_H-M   'P 1'
#
loop_
_entity.id
_entity.type
_entity.pdbx_description
1 polymer ?
#
loop_
_entity_poly.entity_id
_entity_poly.type
_entity_poly.pdbx_seq_one_letter_code
_entity_poly.pdbx_strand_id
1 'polypeptide(L)'
;MAVLSDLTFQQINDASSGVNPFIVVGAAPNAKLMLDVSLATGMSANDLKNSGVVGLAIKLGELMAAAQVAANANQPSGERLAAFPALIYGQQQADGTVQIQRNIIAKMKVTPQNAPLFGVNA
;
A
#
# COMPACT_ATOMS: atom_id res chain seq x y z
N MET A 1 18.20 14.35 -13.67
CA MET A 1 17.20 14.30 -12.57
C MET A 1 16.82 12.83 -12.38
N ALA A 2 16.54 12.39 -11.15
CA ALA A 2 16.33 10.97 -10.87
C ALA A 2 14.91 10.55 -11.26
N VAL A 3 14.80 9.64 -12.24
CA VAL A 3 13.52 9.04 -12.64
C VAL A 3 12.92 8.30 -11.45
N LEU A 4 11.66 8.59 -11.13
CA LEU A 4 10.94 7.89 -10.07
C LEU A 4 10.58 6.49 -10.55
N SER A 5 11.31 5.47 -10.07
CA SER A 5 11.08 4.07 -10.46
C SER A 5 10.07 3.34 -9.59
N ASP A 6 9.90 3.78 -8.34
CA ASP A 6 8.96 3.20 -7.39
C ASP A 6 8.62 4.19 -6.27
N LEU A 7 7.58 3.89 -5.49
CA LEU A 7 7.26 4.59 -4.26
C LEU A 7 8.09 4.06 -3.09
N THR A 8 8.60 4.98 -2.28
CA THR A 8 9.23 4.65 -1.01
C THR A 8 8.20 4.63 0.12
N PHE A 9 8.45 3.86 1.18
CA PHE A 9 7.61 3.88 2.38
C PHE A 9 7.56 5.26 3.05
N GLN A 10 8.61 6.07 2.90
CA GLN A 10 8.61 7.46 3.37
C GLN A 10 7.58 8.29 2.61
N GLN A 11 7.51 8.18 1.28
CA GLN A 11 6.50 8.89 0.49
C GLN A 11 5.06 8.47 0.85
N ILE A 12 4.87 7.22 1.29
CA ILE A 12 3.58 6.76 1.79
C ILE A 12 3.23 7.43 3.13
N ASN A 13 4.19 7.53 4.05
CA ASN A 13 4.03 8.27 5.31
C ASN A 13 3.78 9.77 5.07
N ASP A 14 4.51 10.39 4.14
CA ASP A 14 4.34 11.81 3.84
C ASP A 14 2.92 12.08 3.29
N ALA A 15 2.35 11.14 2.55
CA ALA A 15 1.00 11.22 2.01
C ALA A 15 -0.10 10.88 3.03
N SER A 16 0.22 10.21 4.14
CA SER A 16 -0.74 9.83 5.18
C SER A 16 -1.08 10.96 6.15
N SER A 17 -0.77 12.21 5.79
CA SER A 17 -1.24 13.44 6.47
C SER A 17 -0.99 13.45 7.98
N GLY A 18 0.20 13.00 8.41
CA GLY A 18 0.65 13.02 9.81
C GLY A 18 0.35 11.76 10.61
N VAL A 19 -0.44 10.85 10.06
CA VAL A 19 -0.67 9.53 10.63
C VAL A 19 0.37 8.61 9.99
N ASN A 20 1.62 8.56 10.47
CA ASN A 20 2.69 7.78 9.83
C ASN A 20 2.53 6.27 10.11
N PRO A 21 1.93 5.45 9.23
CA PRO A 21 1.65 4.04 9.57
C PRO A 21 2.89 3.15 9.54
N PHE A 22 3.93 3.52 8.78
CA PHE A 22 5.17 2.76 8.70
C PHE A 22 6.21 3.37 9.63
N ILE A 23 6.60 2.61 10.66
CA ILE A 23 7.57 3.04 11.66
C ILE A 23 8.81 2.15 11.61
N VAL A 24 9.98 2.76 11.74
CA VAL A 24 11.23 2.02 11.91
C VAL A 24 11.42 1.73 13.39
N VAL A 25 11.58 0.46 13.73
CA VAL A 25 11.78 -0.01 15.10
C VAL A 25 13.13 -0.70 15.25
N GLY A 26 13.70 -0.61 16.45
CA GLY A 26 15.03 -1.14 16.76
C GLY A 26 16.15 -0.21 16.31
N ALA A 27 17.39 -0.71 16.40
CA ALA A 27 18.59 0.01 16.02
C ALA A 27 19.33 -0.73 14.89
N ALA A 28 20.08 0.01 14.08
CA ALA A 28 20.94 -0.56 13.05
C ALA A 28 21.93 -1.57 13.66
N PRO A 29 22.27 -2.68 12.96
CA PRO A 29 21.86 -3.05 11.61
C PRO A 29 20.51 -3.78 11.51
N ASN A 30 19.85 -4.08 12.63
CA ASN A 30 18.67 -4.94 12.71
C ASN A 30 17.36 -4.14 12.77
N ALA A 31 17.36 -2.92 12.27
CA ALA A 31 16.17 -2.09 12.22
C ALA A 31 15.09 -2.78 11.38
N LYS A 32 13.85 -2.76 11.84
CA LYS A 32 12.71 -3.36 11.15
C LYS A 32 11.72 -2.25 10.76
N LEU A 33 11.07 -2.42 9.63
CA LEU A 33 9.90 -1.62 9.29
C LEU A 33 8.66 -2.34 9.85
N MET A 34 7.93 -1.66 10.73
CA MET A 34 6.66 -2.13 11.27
C MET A 34 5.51 -1.30 10.70
N LEU A 35 4.41 -1.98 10.38
CA LEU A 35 3.15 -1.37 10.00
C LEU A 35 2.24 -1.30 11.23
N ASP A 36 1.88 -0.10 11.66
CA ASP A 36 0.82 0.10 12.64
C ASP A 36 -0.53 0.10 11.91
N VAL A 37 -1.28 -1.00 12.10
CA VAL A 37 -2.59 -1.22 11.47
C VAL A 37 -3.63 -0.23 11.98
N SER A 38 -3.53 0.20 13.25
CA SER A 38 -4.48 1.14 13.84
C SER A 38 -4.28 2.53 13.24
N LEU A 39 -3.01 2.95 13.07
CA LEU A 39 -2.69 4.20 12.37
C LEU A 39 -3.07 4.13 10.89
N ALA A 40 -2.79 3.01 10.22
CA ALA A 40 -3.12 2.86 8.80
C ALA A 40 -4.64 2.95 8.55
N THR A 41 -5.44 2.30 9.39
CA THR A 41 -6.90 2.17 9.19
C THR A 41 -7.72 3.21 9.94
N GLY A 42 -7.15 3.89 10.93
CA GLY A 42 -7.88 4.74 11.88
C GLY A 42 -8.79 3.97 12.83
N MET A 43 -8.73 2.63 12.83
CA MET A 43 -9.56 1.77 13.66
C MET A 43 -8.87 1.44 14.97
N SER A 44 -9.65 1.31 16.05
CA SER A 44 -9.09 0.85 17.32
C SER A 44 -8.70 -0.63 17.24
N ALA A 45 -7.76 -1.08 18.08
CA ALA A 45 -7.36 -2.48 18.14
C ALA A 45 -8.52 -3.45 18.46
N ASN A 46 -9.57 -2.97 19.12
CA ASN A 46 -10.78 -3.75 19.40
C ASN A 46 -11.67 -3.88 18.16
N ASP A 47 -11.73 -2.84 17.33
CA ASP A 47 -12.51 -2.85 16.09
C ASP A 47 -11.80 -3.65 14.97
N LEU A 48 -10.46 -3.75 15.02
CA LEU A 48 -9.68 -4.60 14.12
C LEU A 48 -10.03 -6.09 14.22
N LYS A 49 -10.59 -6.54 15.36
CA LYS A 49 -11.06 -7.93 15.51
C LYS A 49 -12.28 -8.22 14.65
N ASN A 50 -13.09 -7.19 14.38
CA ASN A 50 -14.33 -7.27 13.60
C ASN A 50 -14.11 -6.85 12.15
N SER A 51 -13.01 -6.17 11.86
CA SER A 51 -12.70 -5.57 10.56
C SER A 51 -11.68 -6.46 9.84
N GLY A 52 -12.10 -7.05 8.73
CA GLY A 52 -11.27 -8.03 8.02
C GLY A 52 -9.96 -7.46 7.47
N VAL A 53 -8.98 -8.35 7.24
CA VAL A 53 -7.70 -8.10 6.55
C VAL A 53 -7.87 -7.35 5.21
N VAL A 54 -9.03 -7.53 4.56
CA VAL A 54 -9.39 -6.83 3.32
C VAL A 54 -9.48 -5.31 3.52
N GLY A 55 -10.01 -4.84 4.65
CA GLY A 55 -10.09 -3.40 4.95
C GLY A 55 -8.71 -2.76 5.06
N LEU A 56 -7.75 -3.46 5.68
CA LEU A 56 -6.35 -3.04 5.72
C LEU A 56 -5.75 -2.95 4.31
N ALA A 57 -5.98 -3.97 3.46
CA ALA A 57 -5.47 -3.97 2.09
C ALA A 57 -6.05 -2.81 1.24
N ILE A 58 -7.34 -2.55 1.37
CA ILE A 58 -7.99 -1.39 0.71
C ILE A 58 -7.33 -0.10 1.17
N LYS A 59 -7.13 0.06 2.48
CA LYS A 59 -6.60 1.30 3.03
C LYS A 59 -5.15 1.56 2.67
N LEU A 60 -4.28 0.54 2.74
CA LEU A 60 -2.92 0.60 2.21
C LEU A 60 -2.93 0.99 0.73
N GLY A 61 -3.90 0.44 0.00
CA GLY A 61 -4.17 0.80 -1.37
C GLY A 61 -4.48 2.29 -1.60
N GLU A 62 -5.29 2.92 -0.76
CA GLU A 62 -5.59 4.35 -0.84
C GLU A 62 -4.35 5.19 -0.54
N LEU A 63 -3.59 4.80 0.49
CA LEU A 63 -2.35 5.49 0.87
C LEU A 63 -1.31 5.46 -0.25
N MET A 64 -1.14 4.31 -0.92
CA MET A 64 -0.25 4.21 -2.08
C MET A 64 -0.70 5.09 -3.25
N ALA A 65 -2.01 5.17 -3.52
CA ALA A 65 -2.54 6.04 -4.56
C ALA A 65 -2.29 7.53 -4.23
N ALA A 66 -2.52 7.94 -2.99
CA ALA A 66 -2.24 9.31 -2.54
C ALA A 66 -0.75 9.66 -2.63
N ALA A 67 0.12 8.74 -2.17
CA ALA A 67 1.57 8.88 -2.26
C ALA A 67 2.05 9.03 -3.69
N GLN A 68 1.45 8.30 -4.61
CA GLN A 68 1.77 8.42 -6.02
C GLN A 68 1.38 9.79 -6.60
N VAL A 69 0.17 10.27 -6.30
CA VAL A 69 -0.27 11.58 -6.77
C VAL A 69 0.69 12.67 -6.28
N ALA A 70 1.08 12.60 -5.00
CA ALA A 70 2.05 13.52 -4.41
C ALA A 70 3.44 13.41 -5.06
N ALA A 71 3.94 12.18 -5.26
CA ALA A 71 5.24 11.95 -5.86
C ALA A 71 5.30 12.40 -7.34
N ASN A 72 4.21 12.21 -8.09
CA ASN A 72 4.09 12.62 -9.49
C ASN A 72 3.91 14.13 -9.68
N ALA A 73 3.39 14.86 -8.68
CA ALA A 73 3.13 16.29 -8.77
C ALA A 73 4.40 17.11 -9.09
N ASN A 74 5.55 16.64 -8.61
CA ASN A 74 6.85 17.30 -8.79
C ASN A 74 7.68 16.71 -9.95
N GLN A 75 7.12 15.78 -10.74
CA GLN A 75 7.84 15.10 -11.82
C GLN A 75 7.38 15.59 -13.21
N PRO A 76 8.31 15.78 -14.16
CA PRO A 76 7.99 15.94 -15.58
C PRO A 76 7.13 14.78 -16.08
N SER A 77 6.27 15.03 -17.07
CA SER A 77 5.29 14.04 -17.56
C SER A 77 5.89 12.69 -17.98
N GLY A 78 7.15 12.68 -18.48
CA GLY A 78 7.87 11.45 -18.87
C GLY A 78 8.55 10.70 -17.72
N GLU A 79 8.58 11.27 -16.52
CA GLU A 79 9.27 10.71 -15.33
C GLU A 79 8.28 10.31 -14.22
N ARG A 80 6.98 10.44 -14.49
CA ARG A 80 5.90 10.07 -13.56
C ARG A 80 5.71 8.56 -13.50
N LEU A 81 5.37 8.06 -12.31
CA LEU A 81 4.87 6.70 -12.12
C LEU A 81 3.52 6.51 -12.81
N ALA A 82 3.28 5.33 -13.37
CA ALA A 82 2.00 4.94 -13.95
C ALA A 82 0.92 4.84 -12.88
N ALA A 83 -0.23 5.51 -13.08
CA ALA A 83 -1.29 5.68 -12.07
C ALA A 83 -1.61 4.41 -11.28
N PHE A 84 -1.70 4.55 -9.96
CA PHE A 84 -2.08 3.49 -9.04
C PHE A 84 -3.54 3.13 -9.34
N PRO A 85 -3.88 1.83 -9.42
CA PRO A 85 -5.24 1.42 -9.77
C PRO A 85 -6.28 2.04 -8.84
N ALA A 86 -7.30 2.69 -9.40
CA ALA A 86 -8.40 3.25 -8.64
C ALA A 86 -9.22 2.14 -7.96
N LEU A 87 -9.87 2.47 -6.84
CA LEU A 87 -10.92 1.62 -6.28
C LEU A 87 -12.19 1.79 -7.13
N ILE A 88 -12.86 0.67 -7.38
CA ILE A 88 -14.17 0.63 -8.01
C ILE A 88 -15.16 0.25 -6.90
N TYR A 89 -16.14 1.12 -6.67
CA TYR A 89 -17.23 0.86 -5.73
C TYR A 89 -18.46 0.39 -6.51
N GLY A 90 -19.01 -0.74 -6.11
CA GLY A 90 -20.27 -1.26 -6.60
C GLY A 90 -21.46 -0.55 -5.96
N GLN A 91 -22.67 -1.00 -6.31
CA GLN A 91 -23.89 -0.55 -5.64
C GLN A 91 -23.91 -1.04 -4.19
N GLN A 92 -24.54 -0.26 -3.31
CA GLN A 92 -24.83 -0.71 -1.96
C GLN A 92 -25.82 -1.89 -2.02
N GLN A 93 -25.49 -2.96 -1.31
CA GLN A 93 -26.35 -4.13 -1.19
C GLN A 93 -27.38 -3.93 -0.06
N ALA A 94 -28.45 -4.72 -0.08
CA ALA A 94 -29.55 -4.61 0.89
C ALA A 94 -29.13 -4.93 2.34
N ASP A 95 -28.00 -5.62 2.53
CA ASP A 95 -27.38 -5.89 3.84
C ASP A 95 -26.51 -4.73 4.35
N GLY A 96 -26.48 -3.61 3.62
CA GLY A 96 -25.70 -2.43 3.97
C GLY A 96 -24.23 -2.50 3.55
N THR A 97 -23.79 -3.58 2.90
CA THR A 97 -22.41 -3.70 2.39
C THR A 97 -22.23 -3.01 1.04
N VAL A 98 -20.99 -2.68 0.69
CA VAL A 98 -20.63 -2.15 -0.63
C VAL A 98 -19.54 -3.05 -1.20
N GLN A 99 -19.74 -3.51 -2.43
CA GLN A 99 -18.70 -4.25 -3.15
C GLN A 99 -17.55 -3.30 -3.51
N ILE A 100 -16.32 -3.66 -3.17
CA ILE A 100 -15.12 -2.89 -3.52
C ILE A 100 -14.20 -3.78 -4.34
N GLN A 101 -13.73 -3.27 -5.48
CA GLN A 101 -12.82 -3.97 -6.37
C GLN A 101 -11.64 -3.09 -6.77
N ARG A 102 -10.46 -3.70 -6.92
CA ARG A 102 -9.27 -3.10 -7.51
C ARG A 102 -8.48 -4.16 -8.27
N ASN A 103 -7.97 -3.81 -9.45
CA ASN A 103 -7.10 -4.70 -10.22
C ASN A 103 -5.67 -4.14 -10.23
N ILE A 104 -4.71 -4.89 -9.70
CA ILE A 104 -3.30 -4.50 -9.65
C ILE A 104 -2.51 -5.37 -10.62
N ILE A 105 -1.91 -4.75 -11.63
CA ILE A 105 -0.99 -5.40 -12.56
C ILE A 105 0.39 -4.79 -12.33
N ALA A 106 1.28 -5.55 -11.67
CA ALA A 106 2.63 -5.10 -11.33
C ALA A 106 3.69 -5.98 -12.00
N LYS A 107 4.80 -5.37 -12.41
CA LYS A 107 6.03 -6.08 -12.81
C LYS A 107 7.08 -5.84 -11.72
N MET A 108 7.40 -6.87 -10.95
CA MET A 108 8.41 -6.80 -9.90
C MET A 108 9.72 -7.41 -10.39
N LYS A 109 10.84 -6.71 -10.17
CA LYS A 109 12.17 -7.30 -10.38
C LYS A 109 12.45 -8.24 -9.21
N VAL A 110 12.58 -9.53 -9.50
CA VAL A 110 12.92 -10.53 -8.48
C VAL A 110 14.44 -10.45 -8.24
N THR A 111 14.86 -9.98 -7.07
CA THR A 111 16.24 -10.17 -6.63
C THR A 111 16.38 -11.64 -6.24
N PRO A 112 17.36 -12.40 -6.78
CA PRO A 112 17.48 -13.84 -6.53
C PRO A 112 17.97 -14.09 -5.10
N GLN A 113 17.06 -14.00 -4.13
CA GLN A 113 17.25 -14.47 -2.76
C GLN A 113 16.01 -15.14 -2.16
N ASN A 114 14.86 -15.10 -2.84
CA ASN A 114 13.65 -15.87 -2.50
C ASN A 114 12.90 -16.26 -3.78
N ALA A 115 13.49 -17.12 -4.61
CA ALA A 115 12.69 -17.83 -5.61
C ALA A 115 11.59 -18.60 -4.85
N PRO A 116 10.30 -18.42 -5.16
CA PRO A 116 9.27 -19.21 -4.52
C PRO A 116 9.54 -20.69 -4.80
N LEU A 117 9.55 -21.50 -3.73
CA LEU A 117 9.57 -22.96 -3.76
C LEU A 117 8.26 -23.53 -4.34
N PHE A 118 7.82 -23.05 -5.50
CA PHE A 118 6.77 -23.69 -6.28
C PHE A 118 7.41 -24.43 -7.45
N GLY A 119 8.34 -25.33 -7.12
CA GLY A 119 8.51 -26.55 -7.88
C GLY A 119 7.44 -27.54 -7.41
N VAL A 120 6.23 -27.41 -7.94
CA VAL A 120 5.23 -28.46 -7.79
C VAL A 120 5.46 -29.46 -8.92
N ASN A 121 5.78 -30.68 -8.50
CA ASN A 121 5.86 -31.88 -9.33
C ASN A 121 4.67 -32.01 -10.29
N ALA A 122 4.96 -32.24 -11.57
CA ALA A 122 4.31 -33.22 -12.43
C ALA A 122 5.18 -33.42 -13.69
#